data_AF-A0A3M6TYN7-F1
#
_entry.id   AF-A0A3M6TYN7-F1
#
_cell.length_a   1.000
_cell.length_b   1.000
_cell.length_c   1.000
_cell.angle_alpha   90.00
_cell.angle_beta   90.00
_cell.angle_gamma   90.00
#
_symmetry.space_group_name_H-M   'P 1'
#
loop_
_entity.id
_entity.type
_entity.pdbx_description
1 polymer ?
#
loop_
_entity_poly.entity_id
_entity_poly.type
_entity_poly.pdbx_seq_one_letter_code
_entity_poly.pdbx_strand_id
1 'polypeptide(L)'
;MATDEEIISEAVKGTWAYIKKNDPEDYSKLVADSELKDSITEEARKAAKEEVELSHEFTSQLDIPDIRKRLEKHLTEHRISLIEKGLTIPTFCMEISMTDDGYYLAQFTREGHEFRPPIKLKTVAAIDYTSFLQYASIVVEGVLLVAQAAGIEISVSEGTMKATIEETEQAIENSSKFQEAIKKFISSWNAAEGKRYDQAKALFYLVKDTYAAGLLWTIIKSLCRNMSWRDWLETAAKVIAMVIAAFATEGAALIAEIVLALVSAIDFAKKIVNVGKLEEIKENVSKK
;
A
#
# COMPACT_ATOMS: atom_id res chain seq x y z
N MET A 1 -26.21 -8.05 -9.77
CA MET A 1 -24.88 -8.25 -9.19
C MET A 1 -24.16 -9.28 -10.02
N ALA A 2 -22.87 -9.09 -10.27
CA ALA A 2 -22.06 -10.16 -10.85
C ALA A 2 -22.02 -11.35 -9.89
N THR A 3 -21.96 -12.56 -10.42
CA THR A 3 -21.73 -13.79 -9.67
C THR A 3 -20.28 -13.88 -9.21
N ASP A 4 -20.00 -14.68 -8.18
CA ASP A 4 -18.63 -14.89 -7.69
C ASP A 4 -17.68 -15.36 -8.80
N GLU A 5 -18.11 -16.29 -9.65
CA GLU A 5 -17.29 -16.78 -10.77
C GLU A 5 -17.04 -15.70 -11.82
N GLU A 6 -18.00 -14.80 -12.07
CA GLU A 6 -17.77 -13.64 -12.95
C GLU A 6 -16.73 -12.70 -12.35
N ILE A 7 -16.80 -12.40 -11.04
CA ILE A 7 -15.83 -11.55 -10.35
C ILE A 7 -14.43 -12.17 -10.41
N ILE A 8 -14.29 -13.45 -10.11
CA ILE A 8 -13.02 -14.18 -10.13
C ILE A 8 -12.44 -14.21 -11.55
N SER A 9 -13.27 -14.50 -12.56
CA SER A 9 -12.86 -14.53 -13.96
C SER A 9 -12.38 -13.16 -14.45
N GLU A 10 -13.11 -12.09 -14.11
CA GLU A 10 -12.72 -10.72 -14.46
C GLU A 10 -11.47 -10.27 -13.70
N ALA A 11 -11.28 -10.69 -12.45
CA ALA A 11 -10.06 -10.42 -11.70
C ALA A 11 -8.84 -11.04 -12.39
N VAL A 12 -8.91 -12.31 -12.79
CA VAL A 12 -7.84 -13.00 -13.52
C VAL A 12 -7.55 -12.32 -14.88
N LYS A 13 -8.59 -11.99 -15.66
CA LYS A 13 -8.42 -11.26 -16.93
C LYS A 13 -7.80 -9.89 -16.71
N GLY A 14 -8.26 -9.18 -15.69
CA GLY A 14 -7.75 -7.87 -15.29
C GLY A 14 -6.28 -7.93 -14.90
N THR A 15 -5.85 -8.95 -14.16
CA THR A 15 -4.44 -9.20 -13.83
C THR A 15 -3.59 -9.31 -15.09
N TRP A 16 -3.99 -10.14 -16.06
CA TRP A 16 -3.25 -10.28 -17.32
C TRP A 16 -3.22 -8.99 -18.13
N ALA A 17 -4.32 -8.23 -18.16
CA ALA A 17 -4.37 -6.92 -18.81
C ALA A 17 -3.45 -5.91 -18.12
N TYR A 18 -3.36 -5.95 -16.80
CA TYR A 18 -2.50 -5.08 -16.00
C TYR A 18 -1.03 -5.40 -16.21
N ILE A 19 -0.65 -6.69 -16.22
CA ILE A 19 0.72 -7.13 -16.55
C ILE A 19 1.08 -6.66 -17.96
N LYS A 20 0.22 -6.93 -18.96
CA LYS A 20 0.44 -6.50 -20.36
C LYS A 20 0.64 -5.00 -20.50
N LYS A 21 -0.13 -4.20 -19.76
CA LYS A 21 -0.04 -2.73 -19.81
C LYS A 21 1.27 -2.22 -19.24
N ASN A 22 1.72 -2.78 -18.12
CA ASN A 22 2.86 -2.25 -17.38
C ASN A 22 4.21 -2.90 -17.77
N ASP A 23 4.19 -4.12 -18.32
CA ASP A 23 5.39 -4.83 -18.78
C ASP A 23 5.08 -5.74 -19.98
N PRO A 24 4.98 -5.17 -21.20
CA PRO A 24 4.65 -5.92 -22.41
C PRO A 24 5.66 -7.02 -22.74
N GLU A 25 6.94 -6.80 -22.44
CA GLU A 25 8.01 -7.77 -22.73
C GLU A 25 7.88 -9.01 -21.86
N ASP A 26 7.71 -8.84 -20.55
CA ASP A 26 7.52 -9.97 -19.65
C ASP A 26 6.16 -10.64 -19.85
N TYR A 27 5.12 -9.89 -20.20
CA TYR A 27 3.85 -10.47 -20.65
C TYR A 27 4.04 -11.41 -21.85
N SER A 28 4.80 -10.98 -22.87
CA SER A 28 5.06 -11.81 -24.05
C SER A 28 5.81 -13.10 -23.70
N LYS A 29 6.79 -13.05 -22.78
CA LYS A 29 7.51 -14.24 -22.29
C LYS A 29 6.58 -15.17 -21.51
N LEU A 30 5.74 -14.63 -20.64
CA LEU A 30 4.77 -15.41 -19.86
C LEU A 30 3.79 -16.16 -20.75
N VAL A 31 3.21 -15.49 -21.75
CA VAL A 31 2.21 -16.11 -22.62
C VAL A 31 2.81 -17.19 -23.53
N ALA A 32 4.13 -17.13 -23.80
CA ALA A 32 4.84 -18.14 -24.58
C ALA A 32 5.16 -19.43 -23.78
N ASP A 33 5.23 -19.35 -22.45
CA ASP A 33 5.44 -20.50 -21.55
C ASP A 33 4.08 -20.96 -20.99
N SER A 34 3.47 -21.98 -21.61
CA SER A 34 2.12 -22.42 -21.25
C SER A 34 2.00 -22.92 -19.81
N GLU A 35 3.02 -23.63 -19.31
CA GLU A 35 3.02 -24.17 -17.95
C GLU A 35 3.10 -23.05 -16.92
N LEU A 36 3.99 -22.08 -17.14
CA LEU A 36 4.11 -20.91 -16.27
C LEU A 36 2.84 -20.06 -16.29
N LYS A 37 2.26 -19.85 -17.47
CA LYS A 37 1.02 -19.09 -17.63
C LYS A 37 -0.14 -19.74 -16.86
N ASP A 38 -0.29 -21.05 -16.97
CA ASP A 38 -1.36 -21.79 -16.30
C ASP A 38 -1.16 -21.76 -14.78
N SER A 39 0.08 -21.94 -14.31
CA SER A 39 0.44 -21.82 -12.90
C SER A 39 0.11 -20.43 -12.32
N ILE A 40 0.54 -19.35 -12.97
CA ILE A 40 0.25 -17.97 -12.53
C ILE A 40 -1.26 -17.68 -12.58
N THR A 41 -1.96 -18.19 -13.60
CA THR A 41 -3.41 -18.03 -13.73
C THR A 41 -4.14 -18.69 -12.57
N GLU A 42 -3.73 -19.91 -12.19
CA GLU A 42 -4.33 -20.64 -11.08
C GLU A 42 -4.07 -19.95 -9.74
N GLU A 43 -2.86 -19.46 -9.52
CA GLU A 43 -2.53 -18.71 -8.31
C GLU A 43 -3.27 -17.38 -8.19
N ALA A 44 -3.40 -16.63 -9.31
CA ALA A 44 -4.23 -15.43 -9.37
C ALA A 44 -5.71 -15.74 -9.10
N ARG A 45 -6.22 -16.85 -9.65
CA ARG A 45 -7.59 -17.32 -9.43
C ARG A 45 -7.85 -17.66 -7.96
N LYS A 46 -6.92 -18.36 -7.30
CA LYS A 46 -7.00 -18.69 -5.87
C LYS A 46 -7.08 -17.43 -5.01
N ALA A 47 -6.19 -16.46 -5.25
CA ALA A 47 -6.17 -15.21 -4.51
C ALA A 47 -7.48 -14.40 -4.71
N ALA A 48 -7.98 -14.29 -5.94
CA ALA A 48 -9.25 -13.62 -6.22
C ALA A 48 -10.44 -14.35 -5.58
N LYS A 49 -10.44 -15.69 -5.61
CA LYS A 49 -11.49 -16.51 -5.02
C LYS A 49 -11.53 -16.35 -3.50
N GLU A 50 -10.39 -16.40 -2.83
CA GLU A 50 -10.29 -16.19 -1.38
C GLU A 50 -10.87 -14.83 -0.98
N GLU A 51 -10.51 -13.75 -1.69
CA GLU A 51 -11.04 -12.41 -1.44
C GLU A 51 -12.57 -12.34 -1.61
N VAL A 52 -13.12 -12.95 -2.66
CA VAL A 52 -14.57 -12.99 -2.89
C VAL A 52 -15.28 -13.79 -1.80
N GLU A 53 -14.78 -14.98 -1.46
CA GLU A 53 -15.35 -15.82 -0.41
C GLU A 53 -15.32 -15.12 0.96
N LEU A 54 -14.21 -14.47 1.28
CA LEU A 54 -14.03 -13.70 2.51
C LEU A 54 -14.97 -12.49 2.55
N SER A 55 -15.21 -11.85 1.39
CA SER A 55 -16.06 -10.65 1.31
C SER A 55 -17.49 -10.91 1.83
N HIS A 56 -18.03 -12.11 1.62
CA HIS A 56 -19.37 -12.50 2.06
C HIS A 56 -19.55 -12.41 3.58
N GLU A 57 -18.51 -12.72 4.36
CA GLU A 57 -18.50 -12.56 5.81
C GLU A 57 -18.64 -11.06 6.16
N PHE A 58 -18.00 -10.15 5.42
CA PHE A 58 -17.89 -8.73 5.78
C PHE A 58 -18.86 -7.77 5.08
N THR A 59 -19.66 -8.25 4.12
CA THR A 59 -20.67 -7.44 3.39
C THR A 59 -21.76 -6.83 4.27
N SER A 60 -21.94 -7.32 5.50
CA SER A 60 -23.02 -6.90 6.39
C SER A 60 -22.54 -6.80 7.84
N GLN A 61 -22.04 -5.62 8.25
CA GLN A 61 -22.22 -4.96 9.58
C GLN A 61 -21.25 -3.78 9.77
N LEU A 62 -21.82 -2.62 10.11
CA LEU A 62 -21.16 -1.31 10.26
C LEU A 62 -20.50 -1.05 11.63
N ASP A 63 -20.46 -2.07 12.49
CA ASP A 63 -19.57 -2.17 13.63
C ASP A 63 -19.21 -3.64 13.67
N ILE A 64 -17.96 -4.01 13.40
CA ILE A 64 -17.54 -5.41 13.39
C ILE A 64 -16.83 -5.69 14.72
N PRO A 65 -17.53 -6.09 15.80
CA PRO A 65 -16.87 -6.73 16.90
C PRO A 65 -16.12 -7.95 16.39
N ASP A 66 -14.97 -8.24 17.00
CA ASP A 66 -14.23 -9.48 16.78
C ASP A 66 -13.72 -9.73 15.34
N ILE A 67 -13.34 -8.69 14.57
CA ILE A 67 -12.76 -8.83 13.21
C ILE A 67 -11.72 -9.95 13.12
N ARG A 68 -10.79 -9.98 14.09
CA ARG A 68 -9.78 -11.03 14.17
C ARG A 68 -10.39 -12.44 14.19
N LYS A 69 -11.38 -12.70 15.07
CA LYS A 69 -12.06 -14.01 15.16
C LYS A 69 -12.82 -14.37 13.90
N ARG A 70 -13.36 -13.39 13.19
CA ARG A 70 -14.06 -13.62 11.92
C ARG A 70 -13.07 -14.02 10.84
N LEU A 71 -11.95 -13.31 10.72
CA LEU A 71 -10.86 -13.65 9.81
C LEU A 71 -10.26 -15.04 10.12
N GLU A 72 -10.07 -15.40 11.40
CA GLU A 72 -9.56 -16.72 11.83
C GLU A 72 -10.40 -17.92 11.36
N LYS A 73 -11.69 -17.73 11.01
CA LYS A 73 -12.51 -18.80 10.45
C LYS A 73 -12.07 -19.20 9.04
N HIS A 74 -11.39 -18.29 8.33
CA HIS A 74 -11.05 -18.41 6.92
C HIS A 74 -9.54 -18.40 6.67
N LEU A 75 -8.79 -17.70 7.52
CA LEU A 75 -7.36 -17.47 7.37
C LEU A 75 -6.56 -18.23 8.45
N THR A 76 -5.34 -18.63 8.11
CA THR A 76 -4.42 -19.28 9.06
C THR A 76 -3.86 -18.28 10.08
N GLU A 77 -3.43 -18.75 11.27
CA GLU A 77 -2.79 -17.88 12.26
C GLU A 77 -1.55 -17.15 11.72
N HIS A 78 -0.78 -17.80 10.85
CA HIS A 78 0.35 -17.15 10.20
C HIS A 78 -0.12 -15.97 9.33
N ARG A 79 -1.20 -16.17 8.57
CA ARG A 79 -1.85 -15.14 7.75
C ARG A 79 -2.33 -13.96 8.58
N ILE A 80 -3.02 -14.24 9.69
CA ILE A 80 -3.51 -13.24 10.65
C ILE A 80 -2.34 -12.43 11.21
N SER A 81 -1.25 -13.10 11.62
CA SER A 81 -0.07 -12.42 12.16
C SER A 81 0.63 -11.53 11.13
N LEU A 82 0.66 -11.93 9.85
CA LEU A 82 1.16 -11.08 8.77
C LEU A 82 0.31 -9.80 8.68
N ILE A 83 -1.01 -9.92 8.58
CA ILE A 83 -1.92 -8.77 8.46
C ILE A 83 -1.77 -7.81 9.66
N GLU A 84 -1.75 -8.33 10.90
CA GLU A 84 -1.56 -7.53 12.12
C GLU A 84 -0.25 -6.72 12.10
N LYS A 85 0.77 -7.24 11.41
CA LYS A 85 2.09 -6.61 11.29
C LYS A 85 2.23 -5.74 10.05
N GLY A 86 1.25 -5.66 9.15
CA GLY A 86 1.44 -5.01 7.85
C GLY A 86 1.67 -3.52 7.85
N LEU A 87 1.25 -2.84 8.91
CA LEU A 87 1.56 -1.43 9.13
C LEU A 87 2.57 -1.22 10.26
N THR A 88 3.28 -2.29 10.64
CA THR A 88 4.38 -2.25 11.61
C THR A 88 5.74 -2.32 10.94
N ILE A 89 5.81 -2.64 9.65
CA ILE A 89 7.07 -2.64 8.88
C ILE A 89 7.42 -1.20 8.52
N PRO A 90 8.44 -0.59 9.14
CA PRO A 90 8.79 0.78 8.83
C PRO A 90 9.53 0.81 7.50
N THR A 91 8.97 1.52 6.51
CA THR A 91 9.80 2.08 5.42
C THR A 91 10.87 3.00 6.02
N PHE A 92 10.43 4.00 6.79
CA PHE A 92 11.22 4.83 7.71
C PHE A 92 10.31 5.57 8.70
N CYS A 93 10.80 5.93 9.88
CA CYS A 93 10.16 6.89 10.77
C CYS A 93 10.72 8.29 10.47
N MET A 94 9.85 9.30 10.45
CA MET A 94 10.28 10.69 10.32
C MET A 94 9.97 11.44 11.62
N GLU A 95 10.97 12.14 12.13
CA GLU A 95 10.83 13.05 13.27
C GLU A 95 11.11 14.47 12.81
N ILE A 96 10.19 15.38 13.11
CA ILE A 96 10.35 16.81 12.80
C ILE A 96 10.57 17.55 14.12
N SER A 97 11.75 18.13 14.29
CA SER A 97 12.13 18.91 15.49
C SER A 97 12.54 20.34 15.12
N MET A 98 12.34 21.30 16.03
CA MET A 98 12.81 22.67 15.85
C MET A 98 14.27 22.76 16.30
N THR A 99 15.12 23.38 15.49
CA THR A 99 16.53 23.60 15.78
C THR A 99 16.75 24.96 16.44
N ASP A 100 17.89 25.12 17.13
CA ASP A 100 18.25 26.36 17.84
C ASP A 100 18.29 27.61 16.94
N ASP A 101 18.52 27.44 15.63
CA ASP A 101 18.48 28.53 14.65
C ASP A 101 17.07 28.85 14.12
N GLY A 102 16.02 28.33 14.76
CA GLY A 102 14.62 28.67 14.51
C GLY A 102 14.00 28.02 13.27
N TYR A 103 14.66 27.00 12.70
CA TYR A 103 14.15 26.21 11.57
C TYR A 103 13.71 24.82 12.03
N TYR A 104 12.98 24.09 11.20
CA TYR A 104 12.68 22.68 11.46
C TYR A 104 13.67 21.76 10.74
N LEU A 105 13.98 20.62 11.36
CA LEU A 105 14.78 19.53 10.80
C LEU A 105 13.92 18.27 10.74
N ALA A 106 13.86 17.63 9.57
CA ALA A 106 13.27 16.32 9.39
C ALA A 106 14.38 15.25 9.43
N GLN A 107 14.32 14.37 10.43
CA GLN A 107 15.22 13.23 10.59
C GLN A 107 14.51 11.95 10.17
N PHE A 108 15.21 11.05 9.50
CA PHE A 108 14.66 9.82 8.94
C PHE A 108 15.41 8.62 9.49
N THR A 109 14.70 7.76 10.22
CA THR A 109 15.29 6.58 10.86
C THR A 109 14.59 5.31 10.42
N ARG A 110 15.30 4.19 10.42
CA ARG A 110 14.73 2.86 10.25
C ARG A 110 15.45 1.92 11.19
N GLU A 111 14.69 1.12 11.94
CA GLU A 111 15.26 0.14 12.89
C GLU A 111 16.27 0.77 13.88
N GLY A 112 16.04 2.03 14.27
CA GLY A 112 16.91 2.77 15.21
C GLY A 112 18.16 3.40 14.59
N HIS A 113 18.36 3.27 13.28
CA HIS A 113 19.51 3.81 12.55
C HIS A 113 19.09 4.91 11.57
N GLU A 114 20.03 5.78 11.17
CA GLU A 114 19.79 6.79 10.13
C GLU A 114 19.49 6.08 8.80
N PHE A 115 18.32 6.34 8.24
CA PHE A 115 17.90 5.78 6.95
C PHE A 115 18.35 6.68 5.77
N ARG A 116 18.36 7.99 6.02
CA ARG A 116 18.85 8.99 5.07
C ARG A 116 19.27 10.27 5.81
N PRO A 117 20.12 11.11 5.17
CA PRO A 117 20.54 12.37 5.76
C PRO A 117 19.33 13.25 6.14
N PRO A 118 19.38 13.92 7.31
CA PRO A 118 18.36 14.86 7.72
C PRO A 118 18.16 16.01 6.72
N ILE A 119 16.92 16.46 6.56
CA ILE A 119 16.56 17.56 5.65
C ILE A 119 16.15 18.76 6.49
N LYS A 120 16.78 19.90 6.23
CA LYS A 120 16.42 21.15 6.89
C LYS A 120 15.30 21.85 6.12
N LEU A 121 14.20 22.13 6.80
CA LEU A 121 12.97 22.66 6.22
C LEU A 121 13.01 24.19 6.14
N LYS A 122 14.00 24.72 5.39
CA LYS A 122 14.20 26.18 5.22
C LYS A 122 13.41 26.78 4.06
N THR A 123 13.12 25.98 3.04
CA THR A 123 12.53 26.44 1.78
C THR A 123 11.30 25.60 1.45
N VAL A 124 10.40 26.17 0.65
CA VAL A 124 9.22 25.45 0.14
C VAL A 124 9.64 24.18 -0.61
N ALA A 125 10.69 24.25 -1.45
CA ALA A 125 11.19 23.08 -2.17
C ALA A 125 11.66 21.94 -1.25
N ALA A 126 12.36 22.25 -0.16
CA ALA A 126 12.79 21.25 0.81
C ALA A 126 11.61 20.59 1.54
N ILE A 127 10.57 21.38 1.84
CA ILE A 127 9.35 20.90 2.48
C ILE A 127 8.53 20.04 1.51
N ASP A 128 8.41 20.44 0.25
CA ASP A 128 7.69 19.68 -0.77
C ASP A 128 8.34 18.33 -1.04
N TYR A 129 9.66 18.31 -1.22
CA TYR A 129 10.41 17.06 -1.35
C TYR A 129 10.25 16.16 -0.11
N THR A 130 10.30 16.73 1.09
CA THR A 130 10.07 15.97 2.35
C THR A 130 8.63 15.42 2.42
N SER A 131 7.66 16.16 1.90
CA SER A 131 6.25 15.75 1.84
C SER A 131 6.06 14.60 0.86
N PHE A 132 6.69 14.65 -0.32
CA PHE A 132 6.63 13.56 -1.30
C PHE A 132 7.29 12.27 -0.78
N LEU A 133 8.38 12.36 -0.02
CA LEU A 133 8.95 11.20 0.67
C LEU A 133 7.98 10.59 1.68
N GLN A 134 7.30 11.45 2.44
CA GLN A 134 6.31 11.02 3.41
C GLN A 134 5.11 10.35 2.74
N TYR A 135 4.68 10.86 1.59
CA TYR A 135 3.65 10.27 0.75
C TYR A 135 4.09 8.92 0.18
N ALA A 136 5.30 8.82 -0.36
CA ALA A 136 5.85 7.58 -0.88
C ALA A 136 5.88 6.49 0.19
N SER A 137 6.31 6.85 1.40
CA SER A 137 6.31 5.96 2.58
C SER A 137 4.92 5.40 2.90
N ILE A 138 3.90 6.26 2.93
CA ILE A 138 2.50 5.87 3.17
C ILE A 138 2.00 4.91 2.07
N VAL A 139 2.27 5.25 0.81
CA VAL A 139 1.81 4.44 -0.34
C VAL A 139 2.49 3.08 -0.37
N VAL A 140 3.82 3.02 -0.13
CA VAL A 140 4.57 1.76 -0.10
C VAL A 140 4.11 0.86 1.05
N GLU A 141 3.85 1.40 2.25
CA GLU A 141 3.32 0.60 3.36
C GLU A 141 1.88 0.12 3.08
N GLY A 142 1.07 0.91 2.38
CA GLY A 142 -0.23 0.45 1.88
C GLY A 142 -0.12 -0.74 0.93
N VAL A 143 0.86 -0.74 0.02
CA VAL A 143 1.11 -1.87 -0.89
C VAL A 143 1.65 -3.10 -0.16
N LEU A 144 2.57 -2.91 0.80
CA LEU A 144 3.08 -4.01 1.64
C LEU A 144 1.96 -4.67 2.45
N LEU A 145 1.05 -3.87 3.02
CA LEU A 145 -0.12 -4.38 3.72
C LEU A 145 -0.99 -5.25 2.79
N VAL A 146 -1.24 -4.79 1.56
CA VAL A 146 -2.03 -5.56 0.58
C VAL A 146 -1.31 -6.86 0.19
N ALA A 147 0.01 -6.84 0.01
CA ALA A 147 0.77 -8.08 -0.25
C ALA A 147 0.65 -9.06 0.92
N GLN A 148 0.73 -8.54 2.14
CA GLN A 148 0.51 -9.33 3.35
C GLN A 148 -0.94 -9.70 3.60
N ALA A 149 -1.91 -9.06 2.96
CA ALA A 149 -3.32 -9.45 2.84
C ALA A 149 -3.57 -10.47 1.70
N ALA A 150 -2.59 -10.66 0.80
CA ALA A 150 -2.64 -11.68 -0.27
C ALA A 150 -1.87 -12.99 -0.03
N GLY A 151 -1.12 -13.13 1.07
CA GLY A 151 -0.33 -14.35 1.34
C GLY A 151 1.12 -14.06 1.66
N ILE A 152 1.58 -12.85 1.37
CA ILE A 152 2.92 -12.66 0.87
C ILE A 152 3.72 -11.84 1.86
N GLU A 153 4.68 -12.50 2.49
CA GLU A 153 5.68 -11.83 3.31
C GLU A 153 6.79 -11.27 2.41
N ILE A 154 6.82 -9.95 2.26
CA ILE A 154 7.86 -9.25 1.51
C ILE A 154 8.93 -8.77 2.50
N SER A 155 10.08 -9.45 2.50
CA SER A 155 11.26 -9.02 3.23
C SER A 155 12.23 -8.33 2.28
N VAL A 156 12.56 -7.06 2.55
CA VAL A 156 13.42 -6.23 1.70
C VAL A 156 14.59 -5.66 2.47
N SER A 157 15.77 -5.67 1.83
CA SER A 157 16.94 -4.97 2.33
C SER A 157 16.69 -3.45 2.40
N GLU A 158 17.47 -2.76 3.24
CA GLU A 158 17.40 -1.30 3.37
C GLU A 158 17.59 -0.60 2.02
N GLY A 159 18.58 -1.03 1.23
CA GLY A 159 18.83 -0.46 -0.11
C GLY A 159 17.69 -0.71 -1.10
N THR A 160 16.93 -1.80 -0.97
CA THR A 160 15.70 -2.03 -1.76
C THR A 160 14.58 -1.13 -1.31
N MET A 161 14.36 -1.00 -0.01
CA MET A 161 13.34 -0.07 0.49
C MET A 161 13.62 1.37 0.08
N LYS A 162 14.88 1.81 0.20
CA LYS A 162 15.28 3.18 -0.17
C LYS A 162 15.01 3.47 -1.64
N ALA A 163 15.41 2.56 -2.54
CA ALA A 163 15.13 2.70 -3.96
C ALA A 163 13.63 2.73 -4.26
N THR A 164 12.83 1.83 -3.63
CA THR A 164 11.37 1.83 -3.80
C THR A 164 10.75 3.16 -3.37
N ILE A 165 11.21 3.74 -2.25
CA ILE A 165 10.72 5.04 -1.77
C ILE A 165 11.09 6.15 -2.74
N GLU A 166 12.33 6.20 -3.23
CA GLU A 166 12.80 7.21 -4.19
C GLU A 166 12.05 7.11 -5.53
N GLU A 167 11.85 5.91 -6.06
CA GLU A 167 11.06 5.69 -7.28
C GLU A 167 9.59 6.09 -7.12
N THR A 168 8.99 5.77 -5.97
CA THR A 168 7.59 6.11 -5.67
C THR A 168 7.42 7.61 -5.46
N GLU A 169 8.37 8.26 -4.78
CA GLU A 169 8.42 9.70 -4.56
C GLU A 169 8.45 10.44 -5.90
N GLN A 170 9.37 10.07 -6.78
CA GLN A 170 9.49 10.67 -8.11
C GLN A 170 8.20 10.49 -8.93
N ALA A 171 7.53 9.35 -8.80
CA ALA A 171 6.27 9.09 -9.51
C ALA A 171 5.09 9.91 -8.94
N ILE A 172 5.08 10.18 -7.63
CA ILE A 172 4.13 11.08 -6.99
C ILE A 172 4.39 12.52 -7.43
N GLU A 173 5.65 12.98 -7.40
CA GLU A 173 6.03 14.33 -7.84
C GLU A 173 5.54 14.61 -9.27
N ASN A 174 5.68 13.63 -10.17
CA ASN A 174 5.29 13.76 -11.57
C ASN A 174 3.79 13.60 -11.85
N SER A 175 2.96 13.34 -10.84
CA SER A 175 1.53 13.06 -11.02
C SER A 175 0.65 13.91 -10.11
N SER A 176 0.23 15.08 -10.62
CA SER A 176 -0.71 15.96 -9.89
C SER A 176 -2.02 15.25 -9.52
N LYS A 177 -2.55 14.41 -10.42
CA LYS A 177 -3.74 13.59 -10.15
C LYS A 177 -3.53 12.65 -8.96
N PHE A 178 -2.37 12.02 -8.85
CA PHE A 178 -2.10 11.12 -7.73
C PHE A 178 -1.81 11.90 -6.43
N GLN A 179 -1.17 13.06 -6.51
CA GLN A 179 -1.06 13.97 -5.35
C GLN A 179 -2.44 14.38 -4.81
N GLU A 180 -3.42 14.65 -5.67
CA GLU A 180 -4.81 14.92 -5.27
C GLU A 180 -5.46 13.71 -4.59
N ALA A 181 -5.22 12.50 -5.09
CA ALA A 181 -5.70 11.27 -4.46
C ALA A 181 -5.12 11.09 -3.04
N ILE A 182 -3.82 11.35 -2.85
CA ILE A 182 -3.18 11.29 -1.54
C ILE A 182 -3.76 12.35 -0.59
N LYS A 183 -3.97 13.59 -1.05
CA LYS A 183 -4.62 14.63 -0.24
C LYS A 183 -6.04 14.22 0.19
N LYS A 184 -6.81 13.62 -0.72
CA LYS A 184 -8.15 13.09 -0.42
C LYS A 184 -8.10 11.97 0.62
N PHE A 185 -7.12 11.07 0.50
CA PHE A 185 -6.84 10.05 1.51
C PHE A 185 -6.56 10.66 2.88
N ILE A 186 -5.61 11.60 2.99
CA ILE A 186 -5.24 12.25 4.26
C ILE A 186 -6.45 12.96 4.87
N SER A 187 -7.22 13.68 4.06
CA SER A 187 -8.45 14.36 4.52
C SER A 187 -9.48 13.36 5.06
N SER A 188 -9.72 12.26 4.35
CA SER A 188 -10.67 11.22 4.76
C SER A 188 -10.20 10.48 6.01
N TRP A 189 -8.90 10.21 6.12
CA TRP A 189 -8.29 9.60 7.30
C TRP A 189 -8.46 10.47 8.55
N ASN A 190 -8.19 11.78 8.43
CA ASN A 190 -8.31 12.70 9.55
C ASN A 190 -9.78 12.90 9.96
N ALA A 191 -10.69 12.98 8.98
CA ALA A 191 -12.14 13.10 9.22
C ALA A 191 -12.76 11.88 9.89
N ALA A 192 -12.10 10.71 9.84
CA ALA A 192 -12.54 9.51 10.54
C ALA A 192 -12.37 9.61 12.07
N GLU A 193 -11.60 10.59 12.58
CA GLU A 193 -11.45 10.86 14.02
C GLU A 193 -11.11 9.60 14.85
N GLY A 194 -10.26 8.73 14.31
CA GLY A 194 -9.82 7.49 14.98
C GLY A 194 -10.79 6.30 14.84
N LYS A 195 -11.89 6.44 14.10
CA LYS A 195 -12.76 5.30 13.72
C LYS A 195 -12.01 4.41 12.74
N ARG A 196 -11.49 3.28 13.23
CA ARG A 196 -10.62 2.37 12.45
C ARG A 196 -11.25 1.92 11.13
N TYR A 197 -12.56 1.66 11.13
CA TYR A 197 -13.24 1.23 9.91
C TYR A 197 -13.24 2.30 8.82
N ASP A 198 -13.48 3.56 9.18
CA ASP A 198 -13.45 4.67 8.22
C ASP A 198 -12.01 5.00 7.77
N GLN A 199 -11.02 4.85 8.67
CA GLN A 199 -9.59 4.92 8.32
C GLN A 199 -9.16 3.80 7.36
N ALA A 200 -9.64 2.57 7.60
CA ALA A 200 -9.40 1.44 6.73
C ALA A 200 -10.01 1.64 5.34
N LYS A 201 -11.23 2.19 5.28
CA LYS A 201 -11.85 2.63 4.02
C LYS A 201 -11.00 3.65 3.29
N ALA A 202 -10.48 4.66 3.99
CA ALA A 202 -9.60 5.66 3.37
C ALA A 202 -8.36 4.98 2.76
N LEU A 203 -7.73 4.06 3.48
CA LEU A 203 -6.55 3.33 2.97
C LEU A 203 -6.89 2.41 1.79
N PHE A 204 -8.03 1.73 1.82
CA PHE A 204 -8.54 0.95 0.69
C PHE A 204 -8.69 1.81 -0.58
N TYR A 205 -9.27 3.01 -0.44
CA TYR A 205 -9.36 3.94 -1.59
C TYR A 205 -7.99 4.44 -2.05
N LEU A 206 -7.03 4.65 -1.15
CA LEU A 206 -5.65 4.96 -1.54
C LEU A 206 -5.04 3.81 -2.36
N VAL A 207 -5.24 2.54 -1.97
CA VAL A 207 -4.80 1.37 -2.73
C VAL A 207 -5.44 1.35 -4.12
N LYS A 208 -6.73 1.67 -4.21
CA LYS A 208 -7.45 1.79 -5.49
C LYS A 208 -6.86 2.87 -6.40
N ASP A 209 -6.56 4.03 -5.86
CA ASP A 209 -5.92 5.12 -6.60
C ASP A 209 -4.48 4.76 -7.00
N THR A 210 -3.76 4.01 -6.16
CA THR A 210 -2.40 3.50 -6.42
C THR A 210 -2.40 2.48 -7.57
N TYR A 211 -3.39 1.58 -7.61
CA TYR A 211 -3.61 0.67 -8.73
C TYR A 211 -3.90 1.43 -10.03
N ALA A 212 -4.84 2.38 -9.98
CA ALA A 212 -5.25 3.16 -11.15
C ALA A 212 -4.11 4.02 -11.73
N ALA A 213 -3.20 4.49 -10.87
CA ALA A 213 -2.01 5.24 -11.26
C ALA A 213 -0.89 4.36 -11.85
N GLY A 214 -0.99 3.03 -11.81
CA GLY A 214 0.09 2.12 -12.23
C GLY A 214 1.22 1.98 -11.21
N LEU A 215 1.08 2.59 -10.04
CA LEU A 215 2.12 2.56 -9.01
C LEU A 215 2.14 1.24 -8.24
N LEU A 216 1.01 0.54 -8.15
CA LEU A 216 0.97 -0.79 -7.54
C LEU A 216 1.98 -1.74 -8.21
N TRP A 217 2.00 -1.77 -9.55
CA TRP A 217 2.99 -2.54 -10.32
C TRP A 217 4.42 -2.15 -9.97
N THR A 218 4.71 -0.85 -10.06
CA THR A 218 6.05 -0.29 -9.89
C THR A 218 6.60 -0.62 -8.49
N ILE A 219 5.77 -0.45 -7.46
CA ILE A 219 6.14 -0.72 -6.07
C ILE A 219 6.38 -2.21 -5.86
N ILE A 220 5.48 -3.10 -6.32
CA ILE A 220 5.66 -4.55 -6.20
C ILE A 220 6.94 -4.98 -6.91
N LYS A 221 7.16 -4.52 -8.15
CA LYS A 221 8.35 -4.84 -8.94
C LYS A 221 9.64 -4.39 -8.23
N SER A 222 9.67 -3.18 -7.67
CA SER A 222 10.83 -2.68 -6.93
C SER A 222 11.08 -3.48 -5.64
N LEU A 223 10.03 -3.74 -4.85
CA LEU A 223 10.13 -4.54 -3.62
C LEU A 223 10.62 -5.96 -3.90
N CYS A 224 10.14 -6.58 -4.97
CA CYS A 224 10.46 -7.95 -5.35
C CYS A 224 11.68 -8.08 -6.27
N ARG A 225 12.47 -7.02 -6.49
CA ARG A 225 13.58 -7.01 -7.47
C ARG A 225 14.67 -8.05 -7.26
N ASN A 226 14.80 -8.58 -6.04
CA ASN A 226 15.77 -9.62 -5.70
C ASN A 226 15.22 -11.05 -5.87
N MET A 227 13.92 -11.20 -6.15
CA MET A 227 13.29 -12.49 -6.42
C MET A 227 13.62 -12.97 -7.83
N SER A 228 13.46 -14.27 -8.07
CA SER A 228 13.56 -14.78 -9.44
C SER A 228 12.46 -14.18 -10.30
N TRP A 229 12.71 -14.11 -11.61
CA TRP A 229 11.75 -13.56 -12.57
C TRP A 229 10.36 -14.22 -12.48
N ARG A 230 10.31 -15.52 -12.19
CA ARG A 230 9.05 -16.27 -12.07
C ARG A 230 8.33 -15.94 -10.76
N ASP A 231 9.07 -15.92 -9.65
CA ASP A 231 8.48 -15.73 -8.31
C ASP A 231 7.88 -14.33 -8.13
N TRP A 232 8.54 -13.28 -8.66
CA TRP A 232 7.98 -11.93 -8.56
C TRP A 232 6.73 -11.75 -9.43
N LEU A 233 6.65 -12.42 -10.58
CA LEU A 233 5.47 -12.36 -11.45
C LEU A 233 4.29 -13.09 -10.84
N GLU A 234 4.51 -14.26 -10.24
CA GLU A 234 3.49 -14.96 -9.48
C GLU A 234 3.00 -14.11 -8.29
N THR A 235 3.93 -13.52 -7.53
CA THR A 235 3.63 -12.60 -6.44
C THR A 235 2.78 -11.42 -6.91
N ALA A 236 3.19 -10.75 -7.98
CA ALA A 236 2.45 -9.62 -8.54
C ALA A 236 1.05 -10.05 -8.98
N ALA A 237 0.93 -11.20 -9.67
CA ALA A 237 -0.35 -11.70 -10.15
C ALA A 237 -1.34 -12.00 -9.02
N LYS A 238 -0.88 -12.61 -7.92
CA LYS A 238 -1.67 -12.85 -6.71
C LYS A 238 -2.21 -11.55 -6.12
N VAL A 239 -1.31 -10.60 -5.86
CA VAL A 239 -1.68 -9.30 -5.27
C VAL A 239 -2.65 -8.55 -6.16
N ILE A 240 -2.38 -8.48 -7.47
CA ILE A 240 -3.25 -7.77 -8.42
C ILE A 240 -4.62 -8.43 -8.51
N ALA A 241 -4.69 -9.75 -8.57
CA ALA A 241 -5.96 -10.47 -8.66
C ALA A 241 -6.83 -10.26 -7.41
N MET A 242 -6.23 -10.36 -6.22
CA MET A 242 -6.90 -10.05 -4.96
C MET A 242 -7.40 -8.61 -4.94
N VAL A 243 -6.58 -7.64 -5.35
CA VAL A 243 -6.96 -6.21 -5.39
C VAL A 243 -8.12 -5.95 -6.35
N ILE A 244 -8.12 -6.57 -7.54
CA ILE A 244 -9.21 -6.41 -8.50
C ILE A 244 -10.50 -7.04 -7.97
N ALA A 245 -10.41 -8.22 -7.34
CA ALA A 245 -11.54 -8.86 -6.69
C ALA A 245 -12.09 -7.99 -5.54
N ALA A 246 -11.22 -7.42 -4.71
CA ALA A 246 -11.59 -6.50 -3.64
C ALA A 246 -12.36 -5.28 -4.21
N PHE A 247 -11.98 -4.74 -5.37
CA PHE A 247 -12.72 -3.63 -5.96
C PHE A 247 -14.13 -4.01 -6.42
N ALA A 248 -14.32 -5.24 -6.88
CA ALA A 248 -15.62 -5.74 -7.31
C ALA A 248 -16.55 -6.04 -6.13
N THR A 249 -16.00 -6.32 -4.95
CA THR A 249 -16.74 -6.58 -3.69
C THR A 249 -16.78 -5.36 -2.75
N GLU A 250 -16.55 -4.16 -3.30
CA GLU A 250 -16.49 -2.89 -2.56
C GLU A 250 -15.44 -2.85 -1.42
N GLY A 251 -14.50 -3.79 -1.43
CA GLY A 251 -13.40 -3.92 -0.49
C GLY A 251 -13.80 -4.57 0.82
N ALA A 252 -14.94 -5.25 0.91
CA ALA A 252 -15.46 -5.72 2.20
C ALA A 252 -14.44 -6.56 3.01
N ALA A 253 -13.77 -7.51 2.37
CA ALA A 253 -12.73 -8.33 2.98
C ALA A 253 -11.45 -7.53 3.25
N LEU A 254 -10.85 -6.93 2.22
CA LEU A 254 -9.63 -6.13 2.39
C LEU A 254 -9.77 -4.99 3.43
N ILE A 255 -10.92 -4.34 3.54
CA ILE A 255 -11.17 -3.32 4.58
C ILE A 255 -11.11 -3.96 5.97
N ALA A 256 -11.69 -5.14 6.17
CA ALA A 256 -11.63 -5.84 7.45
C ALA A 256 -10.18 -6.21 7.84
N GLU A 257 -9.39 -6.67 6.88
CA GLU A 257 -7.97 -6.96 7.08
C GLU A 257 -7.18 -5.69 7.42
N ILE A 258 -7.45 -4.57 6.73
CA ILE A 258 -6.85 -3.28 7.07
C ILE A 258 -7.23 -2.87 8.49
N VAL A 259 -8.49 -3.02 8.93
CA VAL A 259 -8.88 -2.70 10.30
C VAL A 259 -8.10 -3.52 11.32
N LEU A 260 -7.84 -4.81 11.03
CA LEU A 260 -7.00 -5.65 11.88
C LEU A 260 -5.57 -5.09 11.97
N ALA A 261 -4.97 -4.71 10.85
CA ALA A 261 -3.64 -4.10 10.80
C ALA A 261 -3.55 -2.78 11.56
N LEU A 262 -4.63 -1.97 11.55
CA LEU A 262 -4.70 -0.68 12.23
C LEU A 262 -4.61 -0.76 13.76
N VAL A 263 -4.79 -1.94 14.36
CA VAL A 263 -4.66 -2.12 15.82
C VAL A 263 -3.26 -1.76 16.31
N SER A 264 -2.22 -2.03 15.49
CA SER A 264 -0.81 -1.84 15.84
C SER A 264 -0.11 -0.76 15.01
N ALA A 265 -0.85 0.01 14.20
CA ALA A 265 -0.33 0.92 13.18
C ALA A 265 0.10 2.30 13.72
N ILE A 266 0.77 2.36 14.88
CA ILE A 266 1.17 3.62 15.53
C ILE A 266 2.10 4.43 14.63
N ASP A 267 3.13 3.79 14.07
CA ASP A 267 4.10 4.50 13.25
C ASP A 267 3.52 4.93 11.90
N PHE A 268 2.61 4.14 11.32
CA PHE A 268 1.84 4.56 10.15
C PHE A 268 0.97 5.79 10.44
N ALA A 269 0.28 5.85 11.58
CA ALA A 269 -0.50 7.02 11.97
C ALA A 269 0.38 8.28 12.15
N LYS A 270 1.58 8.13 12.74
CA LYS A 270 2.55 9.25 12.85
C LYS A 270 2.95 9.80 11.48
N LYS A 271 3.07 8.95 10.45
CA LYS A 271 3.39 9.40 9.09
C LYS A 271 2.35 10.38 8.55
N ILE A 272 1.08 10.11 8.84
CA ILE A 272 -0.03 10.96 8.41
C ILE A 272 -0.04 12.27 9.20
N VAL A 273 0.21 12.22 10.51
CA VAL A 273 0.36 13.43 11.34
C VAL A 273 1.51 14.32 10.85
N ASN A 274 2.63 13.71 10.46
CA ASN A 274 3.78 14.43 9.93
C ASN A 274 3.48 15.19 8.63
N VAL A 275 2.56 14.70 7.79
CA VAL A 275 2.10 15.44 6.60
C VAL A 275 1.48 16.78 7.01
N GLY A 276 0.56 16.78 7.98
CA GLY A 276 -0.06 18.02 8.47
C GLY A 276 0.97 18.99 9.05
N LYS A 277 1.95 18.49 9.80
CA LYS A 277 3.05 19.30 10.32
C LYS A 277 3.90 19.93 9.22
N LEU A 278 4.17 19.21 8.12
CA LEU A 278 4.89 19.78 6.97
C LEU A 278 4.09 20.88 6.28
N GLU A 279 2.77 20.72 6.15
CA GLU A 279 1.88 21.75 5.61
C GLU A 279 1.90 23.03 6.47
N GLU A 280 1.80 22.91 7.79
CA GLU A 280 1.90 24.03 8.73
C GLU A 280 3.25 24.77 8.60
N ILE A 281 4.35 24.02 8.49
CA ILE A 281 5.69 24.59 8.31
C ILE A 281 5.77 25.31 6.96
N LYS A 282 5.21 24.72 5.90
CA LYS A 282 5.18 25.32 4.55
C LYS A 282 4.46 26.66 4.54
N GLU A 283 3.31 26.75 5.20
CA GLU A 283 2.57 28.01 5.30
C GLU A 283 3.37 29.11 6.01
N ASN A 284 4.08 28.75 7.08
CA ASN A 284 4.90 29.69 7.84
C ASN A 284 6.13 30.16 7.06
N VAL A 285 6.75 29.28 6.26
CA VAL A 285 7.87 29.64 5.39
C VAL A 285 7.41 30.49 4.20
N SER A 286 6.23 30.21 3.63
CA SER A 286 5.71 30.94 2.47
C SER A 286 5.25 32.37 2.79
N LYS A 287 5.02 32.69 4.07
CA LYS A 287 4.63 34.02 4.56
C LYS A 287 5.82 34.94 4.85
N LYS A 288 7.06 34.42 4.83
CA LYS A 288 8.31 35.16 5.08
C LYS A 288 8.99 35.53 3.77
#